data_AF-A0A935VXH1-F1
#
_entry.id   AF-A0A935VXH1-F1
#
_cell.length_a   1.000
_cell.length_b   1.000
_cell.length_c   1.000
_cell.angle_alpha   90.00
_cell.angle_beta   90.00
_cell.angle_gamma   90.00
#
_symmetry.space_group_name_H-M   'P 1'
#
loop_
_entity.id
_entity.type
_entity.pdbx_description
1 polymer ?
#
loop_
_entity_poly.entity_id
_entity_poly.type
_entity_poly.pdbx_seq_one_letter_code
_entity_poly.pdbx_strand_id
1 'polypeptide(L)'
;MSSKKHEMTPADLEKAYEANEIGLKGILGFAIGLFFLIVITFGLMYALLNVFIDNNKATETAGPQNPLRMTDKEKLPPEPRLQSAPGFGVDSEKGRVNLELREPQAEYRELMKQWEVIWKNGKKDAKTGTVTMLPIDEAKAKLLTQNVKAKTGPEAEAILKSSHMFISDASAGRMASETRR
;
A
#
# COMPACT_ATOMS: atom_id res chain seq x y z
N MET A 1 -56.86 -5.47 19.85
CA MET A 1 -57.34 -6.30 18.73
C MET A 1 -58.85 -6.19 18.68
N SER A 2 -59.41 -5.50 17.69
CA SER A 2 -60.86 -5.46 17.46
C SER A 2 -61.12 -6.37 16.26
N SER A 3 -61.66 -7.56 16.53
CA SER A 3 -62.14 -8.46 15.49
C SER A 3 -63.45 -7.88 14.97
N LYS A 4 -63.43 -7.23 13.81
CA LYS A 4 -64.65 -6.90 13.09
C LYS A 4 -65.11 -8.19 12.42
N LYS A 5 -66.24 -8.74 12.87
CA LYS A 5 -66.90 -9.85 12.17
C LYS A 5 -67.32 -9.33 10.79
N HIS A 6 -66.82 -9.94 9.73
CA HIS A 6 -67.20 -9.59 8.37
C HIS A 6 -68.58 -10.21 8.10
N GLU A 7 -69.62 -9.38 8.00
CA GLU A 7 -70.92 -9.82 7.51
C GLU A 7 -70.87 -9.83 5.98
N MET A 8 -71.08 -11.00 5.38
CA MET A 8 -71.07 -11.15 3.92
C MET A 8 -72.30 -10.47 3.33
N THR A 9 -72.09 -9.53 2.40
CA THR A 9 -73.19 -8.90 1.66
C THR A 9 -73.54 -9.73 0.42
N PRO A 10 -74.76 -9.65 -0.13
CA PRO A 10 -75.15 -10.42 -1.32
C PRO A 10 -74.23 -10.19 -2.53
N ALA A 11 -73.60 -9.01 -2.62
CA ALA A 11 -72.64 -8.65 -3.66
C ALA A 11 -71.27 -9.35 -3.51
N ASP A 12 -70.96 -9.91 -2.34
CA ASP A 12 -69.72 -10.67 -2.11
C ASP A 12 -69.86 -12.15 -2.50
N LEU A 13 -71.09 -12.68 -2.58
CA LEU A 13 -71.38 -14.04 -3.06
C LEU A 13 -71.25 -14.19 -4.59
N GLU A 14 -71.36 -13.10 -5.34
CA GLU A 14 -71.20 -13.11 -6.81
C GLU A 14 -69.74 -13.01 -7.28
N LYS A 15 -68.77 -12.79 -6.38
CA LYS A 15 -67.34 -12.74 -6.73
C LYS A 15 -66.77 -14.15 -6.82
N ALA A 16 -66.15 -14.48 -7.96
CA ALA A 16 -65.52 -15.79 -8.21
C ALA A 16 -64.21 -16.03 -7.40
N TYR A 17 -63.84 -15.14 -6.49
CA TYR A 17 -62.68 -15.26 -5.62
C TYR A 17 -62.93 -14.60 -4.26
N GLU A 18 -62.35 -15.17 -3.21
CA GLU A 18 -62.36 -14.60 -1.85
C GLU A 18 -61.38 -13.43 -1.77
N ALA A 19 -61.84 -12.28 -1.26
CA ALA A 19 -60.97 -11.12 -1.06
C ALA A 19 -60.02 -11.40 0.12
N ASN A 20 -58.76 -11.70 -0.17
CA ASN A 20 -57.76 -11.95 0.86
C ASN A 20 -57.32 -10.60 1.49
N GLU A 21 -57.91 -10.24 2.63
CA GLU A 21 -57.52 -9.05 3.38
C GLU A 21 -56.15 -9.26 4.03
N ILE A 22 -55.08 -8.89 3.32
CA ILE A 22 -53.73 -8.94 3.86
C ILE A 22 -53.61 -7.92 4.99
N GLY A 23 -53.32 -8.40 6.20
CA GLY A 23 -53.07 -7.59 7.39
C GLY A 23 -51.78 -6.77 7.30
N LEU A 24 -51.75 -5.76 6.44
CA LEU A 24 -50.59 -4.88 6.17
C LEU A 24 -49.98 -4.29 7.45
N LYS A 25 -50.81 -3.96 8.45
CA LYS A 25 -50.35 -3.45 9.75
C LYS A 25 -49.53 -4.48 10.53
N GLY A 26 -49.89 -5.76 10.46
CA GLY A 26 -49.15 -6.84 11.12
C GLY A 26 -47.81 -7.09 10.45
N ILE A 27 -47.79 -7.11 9.11
CA ILE A 27 -46.57 -7.28 8.32
C ILE A 27 -45.61 -6.11 8.54
N LEU A 28 -46.13 -4.88 8.54
CA LEU A 28 -45.32 -3.69 8.78
C LEU A 28 -44.74 -3.67 10.20
N GLY A 29 -45.55 -4.03 11.21
CA GLY A 29 -45.08 -4.16 12.59
C GLY A 29 -43.99 -5.23 12.74
N PHE A 30 -44.13 -6.37 12.06
CA PHE A 30 -43.13 -7.43 12.03
C PHE A 30 -41.83 -6.97 11.37
N ALA A 31 -41.90 -6.28 10.23
CA ALA A 31 -40.72 -5.77 9.52
C ALA A 31 -39.93 -4.76 10.37
N ILE A 32 -40.64 -3.86 11.07
CA ILE A 32 -40.01 -2.91 11.99
C ILE A 32 -39.34 -3.65 13.16
N GLY A 33 -40.02 -4.63 13.76
CA GLY A 33 -39.46 -5.44 14.84
C GLY A 33 -38.20 -6.20 14.40
N LEU A 34 -38.23 -6.82 13.22
CA LEU A 34 -37.09 -7.54 12.66
C LEU A 34 -35.91 -6.59 12.39
N PHE A 35 -36.18 -5.40 11.86
CA PHE A 35 -35.15 -4.38 11.64
C PHE A 35 -34.45 -3.98 12.95
N PHE A 36 -35.20 -3.71 14.02
CA PHE A 36 -34.61 -3.39 15.31
C PHE A 36 -33.78 -4.53 15.89
N LEU A 37 -34.25 -5.78 15.78
CA LEU A 37 -33.49 -6.94 16.22
C LEU A 37 -32.14 -7.04 15.51
N ILE A 38 -32.13 -6.84 14.18
CA ILE A 38 -30.91 -6.85 13.37
C ILE A 38 -29.94 -5.76 13.88
N VAL A 39 -30.41 -4.51 14.01
CA VAL A 39 -29.57 -3.41 14.48
C VAL A 39 -28.98 -3.69 15.87
N ILE A 40 -29.78 -4.22 16.79
CA ILE A 40 -29.34 -4.56 18.15
C ILE A 40 -28.28 -5.68 18.13
N THR A 41 -28.51 -6.75 17.36
CA THR A 41 -27.55 -7.88 17.27
C THR A 41 -26.21 -7.44 16.68
N PHE A 42 -26.21 -6.62 15.62
CA PHE A 42 -24.98 -6.05 15.08
C PHE A 42 -24.29 -5.11 16.07
N GLY A 43 -25.05 -4.29 16.79
CA GLY A 43 -24.51 -3.41 17.84
C GLY A 43 -23.85 -4.18 18.98
N LEU A 44 -24.48 -5.26 19.46
CA LEU A 44 -23.92 -6.16 20.47
C LEU A 44 -22.64 -6.85 19.98
N MET A 45 -22.65 -7.35 18.74
CA MET A 45 -21.47 -8.00 18.14
C MET A 45 -20.30 -7.02 18.00
N TYR A 46 -20.58 -5.77 17.60
CA TYR A 46 -19.58 -4.71 17.53
C TYR A 46 -19.00 -4.36 18.91
N ALA A 47 -19.85 -4.24 19.94
CA ALA A 47 -19.41 -3.99 21.31
C ALA A 47 -18.51 -5.12 21.84
N LEU A 48 -18.92 -6.37 21.61
CA LEU A 48 -18.16 -7.55 22.02
C LEU A 48 -16.82 -7.66 21.28
N LEU A 49 -16.78 -7.32 20.00
CA LEU A 49 -15.53 -7.24 19.24
C LEU A 49 -14.58 -6.20 19.83
N ASN A 50 -15.08 -5.01 20.19
CA ASN A 50 -14.25 -3.97 20.82
C ASN A 50 -13.65 -4.45 22.15
N VAL A 51 -14.43 -5.15 23.00
CA VAL A 51 -13.93 -5.74 24.24
C VAL A 51 -12.81 -6.75 23.97
N PHE A 52 -12.95 -7.60 22.96
CA PHE A 52 -11.89 -8.54 22.59
C PHE A 52 -10.64 -7.85 22.04
N ILE A 53 -10.80 -6.80 21.23
CA ILE A 53 -9.67 -6.02 20.72
C ILE A 53 -8.91 -5.37 21.88
N ASP A 54 -9.60 -4.79 22.85
CA ASP A 54 -8.97 -4.14 24.00
C ASP A 54 -8.26 -5.15 24.90
N ASN A 55 -8.87 -6.32 25.15
CA ASN A 55 -8.23 -7.42 25.86
C ASN A 55 -7.01 -7.97 25.10
N ASN A 56 -7.11 -8.15 23.78
CA ASN A 56 -6.00 -8.63 22.96
C ASN A 56 -4.83 -7.64 22.96
N LYS A 57 -5.09 -6.33 22.84
CA LYS A 57 -4.05 -5.30 22.97
C LYS A 57 -3.37 -5.37 24.34
N ALA A 58 -4.13 -5.57 25.42
CA ALA A 58 -3.54 -5.74 26.74
C ALA A 58 -2.64 -6.98 26.83
N THR A 59 -3.02 -8.10 26.21
CA THR A 59 -2.22 -9.33 26.17
C THR A 59 -1.09 -9.35 25.14
N GLU A 60 -1.14 -8.53 24.09
CA GLU A 60 -0.05 -8.39 23.12
C GLU A 60 1.05 -7.45 23.64
N THR A 61 0.67 -6.47 24.47
CA THR A 61 1.62 -5.54 25.10
C THR A 61 2.24 -6.14 26.37
N ALA A 62 1.48 -6.97 27.11
CA ALA A 62 2.01 -7.81 28.17
C ALA A 62 2.60 -9.08 27.56
N GLY A 63 3.90 -9.10 27.30
CA GLY A 63 4.61 -10.22 26.67
C GLY A 63 4.12 -11.61 27.12
N PRO A 64 4.21 -12.61 26.23
CA PRO A 64 3.50 -13.88 26.34
C PRO A 64 3.83 -14.63 27.64
N GLN A 65 2.78 -14.98 28.38
CA GLN A 65 2.81 -15.94 29.49
C GLN A 65 3.02 -17.39 29.01
N ASN A 66 3.82 -17.62 27.97
CA ASN A 66 4.18 -18.98 27.58
C ASN A 66 5.54 -19.31 28.19
N PRO A 67 5.60 -20.17 29.24
CA PRO A 67 6.86 -20.52 29.90
C PRO A 67 7.83 -21.28 28.98
N LEU A 68 7.38 -21.73 27.81
CA LEU A 68 8.20 -22.37 26.78
C LEU A 68 8.65 -21.41 25.67
N ARG A 69 8.20 -20.15 25.66
CA ARG A 69 8.66 -19.20 24.66
C ARG A 69 10.06 -18.73 25.03
N MET A 70 11.04 -19.23 24.28
CA MET A 70 12.43 -18.78 24.36
C MET A 70 12.50 -17.26 24.27
N THR A 71 13.25 -16.66 25.18
CA THR A 71 13.58 -15.24 25.13
C THR A 71 14.37 -14.93 23.87
N ASP A 72 14.35 -13.68 23.40
CA ASP A 72 15.06 -13.31 22.17
C ASP A 72 16.58 -13.54 22.28
N LYS A 73 17.12 -13.57 23.51
CA LYS A 73 18.53 -13.94 23.78
C LYS A 73 18.79 -15.43 23.66
N GLU A 74 17.85 -16.28 24.05
CA GLU A 74 17.95 -17.75 23.97
C GLU A 74 17.71 -18.28 22.56
N LYS A 75 17.00 -17.53 21.71
CA LYS A 75 16.86 -17.84 20.28
C LYS A 75 18.15 -17.63 19.50
N LEU A 76 19.06 -16.80 20.02
CA LEU A 76 20.33 -16.51 19.34
C LEU A 76 21.30 -17.66 19.59
N PRO A 77 22.10 -18.06 18.57
CA PRO A 77 23.15 -19.04 18.78
C PRO A 77 24.16 -18.56 19.84
N PRO A 78 24.82 -19.51 20.55
CA PRO A 78 25.81 -19.18 21.57
C PRO A 78 26.96 -18.37 20.97
N GLU A 79 27.57 -17.50 21.78
CA GLU A 79 28.75 -16.73 21.37
C GLU A 79 29.94 -17.67 21.10
N PRO A 80 30.84 -17.39 20.13
CA PRO A 80 31.00 -16.15 19.36
C PRO A 80 30.03 -16.04 18.17
N ARG A 81 29.27 -14.95 18.14
CA ARG A 81 28.27 -14.72 17.08
C ARG A 81 28.97 -14.21 15.81
N LEU A 82 28.54 -14.73 14.66
CA LEU A 82 28.75 -14.04 13.39
C LEU A 82 28.15 -12.63 13.52
N GLN A 83 28.82 -11.60 12.98
CA GLN A 83 28.26 -10.24 12.93
C GLN A 83 26.82 -10.33 12.43
N SER A 84 25.87 -9.93 13.27
CA SER A 84 24.46 -9.97 12.92
C SER A 84 24.26 -9.07 11.70
N ALA A 85 23.90 -9.68 10.57
CA ALA A 85 23.56 -8.92 9.38
C ALA A 85 22.39 -7.97 9.73
N PRO A 86 22.42 -6.71 9.26
CA PRO A 86 21.29 -5.82 9.42
C PRO A 86 20.02 -6.49 8.89
N GLY A 87 18.98 -6.46 9.70
CA GLY A 87 17.65 -6.98 9.35
C GLY A 87 17.08 -6.38 8.06
N PHE A 88 16.00 -6.98 7.55
CA PHE A 88 15.32 -6.48 6.37
C PHE A 88 14.83 -5.04 6.58
N GLY A 89 15.26 -4.12 5.71
CA GLY A 89 15.01 -2.70 5.90
C GLY A 89 15.62 -1.84 4.80
N VAL A 90 15.10 -0.62 4.67
CA VAL A 90 15.56 0.37 3.68
C VAL A 90 16.37 1.44 4.39
N ASP A 91 17.56 1.73 3.87
CA ASP A 91 18.37 2.83 4.38
C ASP A 91 17.82 4.17 3.85
N SER A 92 17.53 5.10 4.78
CA SER A 92 17.10 6.45 4.47
C SER A 92 18.12 7.47 5.00
N GLU A 93 18.01 8.72 4.56
CA GLU A 93 18.88 9.82 5.05
C GLU A 93 18.75 10.05 6.57
N LYS A 94 17.61 9.66 7.15
CA LYS A 94 17.33 9.76 8.60
C LYS A 94 17.72 8.50 9.38
N GLY A 95 18.25 7.47 8.71
CA GLY A 95 18.57 6.17 9.30
C GLY A 95 17.86 5.01 8.61
N ARG A 96 18.17 3.78 9.04
CA ARG A 96 17.57 2.54 8.52
C ARG A 96 16.16 2.36 9.04
N VAL A 97 15.22 2.14 8.14
CA VAL A 97 13.84 1.80 8.49
C VAL A 97 13.71 0.28 8.55
N ASN A 98 13.37 -0.26 9.73
CA ASN A 98 13.16 -1.70 9.91
C ASN A 98 11.81 -2.13 9.30
N LEU A 99 11.84 -3.14 8.43
CA LEU A 99 10.70 -3.67 7.69
C LEU A 99 10.39 -5.14 8.00
N GLU A 100 11.06 -5.76 8.96
CA GLU A 100 10.97 -7.20 9.27
C GLU A 100 9.54 -7.68 9.59
N LEU A 101 8.73 -6.84 10.25
CA LEU A 101 7.35 -7.14 10.65
C LEU A 101 6.31 -6.46 9.77
N ARG A 102 6.71 -5.84 8.66
CA ARG A 102 5.80 -5.11 7.77
C ARG A 102 5.33 -5.98 6.60
N GLU A 103 4.32 -5.50 5.90
CA GLU A 103 3.84 -6.09 4.66
C GLU A 103 4.99 -6.23 3.64
N PRO A 104 5.00 -7.28 2.79
CA PRO A 104 6.04 -7.46 1.77
C PRO A 104 6.22 -6.26 0.83
N GLN A 105 5.16 -5.48 0.60
CA GLN A 105 5.19 -4.28 -0.24
C GLN A 105 5.75 -3.03 0.46
N ALA A 106 6.06 -3.10 1.76
CA ALA A 106 6.48 -1.94 2.54
C ALA A 106 7.82 -1.36 2.02
N GLU A 107 8.74 -2.21 1.58
CA GLU A 107 10.02 -1.80 0.97
C GLU A 107 9.79 -0.89 -0.24
N TYR A 108 8.97 -1.37 -1.19
CA TYR A 108 8.62 -0.60 -2.39
C TYR A 108 7.97 0.74 -2.04
N ARG A 109 7.02 0.74 -1.11
CA ARG A 109 6.32 1.97 -0.69
C ARG A 109 7.26 2.97 -0.05
N GLU A 110 8.20 2.53 0.77
CA GLU A 110 9.19 3.41 1.39
C GLU A 110 10.18 3.97 0.37
N LEU A 111 10.65 3.13 -0.55
CA LEU A 111 11.55 3.55 -1.62
C LEU A 111 10.88 4.56 -2.55
N MET A 112 9.61 4.33 -2.91
CA MET A 112 8.81 5.26 -3.70
C MET A 112 8.64 6.62 -3.00
N LYS A 113 8.41 6.63 -1.68
CA LYS A 113 8.36 7.89 -0.91
C LYS A 113 9.68 8.65 -0.97
N GLN A 114 10.81 7.95 -0.82
CA GLN A 114 12.13 8.58 -0.93
C GLN A 114 12.35 9.17 -2.32
N TRP A 115 12.00 8.42 -3.37
CA TRP A 115 12.07 8.87 -4.74
C TRP A 115 11.18 10.08 -5.03
N GLU A 116 9.95 10.10 -4.52
CA GLU A 116 9.04 11.22 -4.73
C GLU A 116 9.60 12.52 -4.14
N VAL A 117 10.21 12.44 -2.95
CA VAL A 117 10.89 13.58 -2.31
C VAL A 117 12.07 14.06 -3.16
N ILE A 118 12.90 13.14 -3.64
CA ILE A 118 14.05 13.46 -4.50
C ILE A 118 13.58 14.05 -5.83
N TRP A 119 12.49 13.54 -6.41
CA TRP A 119 11.95 14.03 -7.67
C TRP A 119 11.47 15.48 -7.55
N LYS A 120 10.78 15.80 -6.44
CA LYS A 120 10.24 17.13 -6.19
C LYS A 120 11.31 18.16 -5.83
N ASN A 121 12.27 17.77 -4.98
CA ASN A 121 13.21 18.72 -4.37
C ASN A 121 14.63 18.65 -4.95
N GLY A 122 14.93 17.61 -5.73
CA GLY A 122 16.30 17.24 -6.08
C GLY A 122 17.07 16.67 -4.90
N LYS A 123 18.36 16.39 -5.13
CA LYS A 123 19.30 15.93 -4.11
C LYS A 123 20.65 16.58 -4.30
N LYS A 124 21.23 17.06 -3.21
CA LYS A 124 22.61 17.55 -3.14
C LYS A 124 23.44 16.54 -2.36
N ASP A 125 24.67 16.31 -2.81
CA ASP A 125 25.61 15.52 -2.05
C ASP A 125 26.00 16.28 -0.77
N ALA A 126 25.87 15.63 0.38
CA ALA A 126 26.10 16.24 1.69
C ALA A 126 27.58 16.60 1.91
N LYS A 127 28.51 15.90 1.25
CA LYS A 127 29.95 16.14 1.42
C LYS A 127 30.47 17.25 0.51
N THR A 128 30.05 17.24 -0.75
CA THR A 128 30.58 18.16 -1.77
C THR A 128 29.69 19.37 -2.02
N GLY A 129 28.43 19.34 -1.56
CA GLY A 129 27.43 20.37 -1.86
C GLY A 129 26.98 20.36 -3.33
N THR A 130 27.50 19.45 -4.14
CA THR A 130 27.21 19.34 -5.56
C THR A 130 25.79 18.84 -5.76
N VAL A 131 25.05 19.44 -6.70
CA VAL A 131 23.71 18.95 -7.07
C VAL A 131 23.86 17.65 -7.83
N THR A 132 23.51 16.53 -7.20
CA THR A 132 23.54 15.20 -7.82
C THR A 132 22.28 14.95 -8.64
N MET A 133 21.14 15.45 -8.16
CA MET A 133 19.84 15.32 -8.83
C MET A 133 19.09 16.64 -8.77
N LEU A 134 18.47 17.02 -9.88
CA LEU A 134 17.73 18.26 -10.03
C LEU A 134 16.36 17.94 -10.64
N PRO A 135 15.26 18.57 -10.18
CA PRO A 135 13.95 18.41 -10.82
C PRO A 135 14.02 18.80 -12.30
N ILE A 136 13.28 18.09 -13.15
CA ILE A 136 13.36 18.23 -14.61
C ILE A 136 13.08 19.68 -15.05
N ASP A 137 12.12 20.36 -14.44
CA ASP A 137 11.75 21.72 -14.84
C ASP A 137 12.82 22.74 -14.43
N GLU A 138 13.43 22.58 -13.24
CA GLU A 138 14.59 23.37 -12.85
C GLU A 138 15.79 23.09 -13.75
N ALA A 139 15.98 21.84 -14.15
CA ALA A 139 17.05 21.44 -15.05
C ALA A 139 16.89 22.09 -16.44
N LYS A 140 15.68 22.10 -16.99
CA LYS A 140 15.37 22.81 -18.24
C LYS A 140 15.65 24.30 -18.12
N ALA A 141 15.18 24.94 -17.05
CA ALA A 141 15.41 26.37 -16.83
C ALA A 141 16.92 26.69 -16.78
N LYS A 142 17.70 25.92 -16.01
CA LYS A 142 19.17 26.10 -15.95
C LYS A 142 19.83 25.86 -17.30
N LEU A 143 19.43 24.81 -18.02
CA LEU A 143 19.98 24.52 -19.35
C LEU A 143 19.74 25.67 -20.34
N LEU A 144 18.53 26.24 -20.34
CA LEU A 144 18.19 27.38 -21.19
C LEU A 144 19.01 28.62 -20.82
N THR A 145 19.26 28.88 -19.53
CA THR A 145 20.13 30.00 -19.11
C THR A 145 21.59 29.82 -19.54
N GLN A 146 22.08 28.58 -19.60
CA GLN A 146 23.45 28.29 -20.04
C GLN A 146 23.64 28.47 -21.56
N ASN A 147 22.57 28.67 -22.32
CA ASN A 147 22.59 28.90 -23.78
C ASN A 147 23.48 27.88 -24.51
N VAL A 148 23.35 26.61 -24.11
CA VAL A 148 24.18 25.51 -24.61
C VAL A 148 23.87 25.33 -26.09
N LYS A 149 24.84 25.69 -26.94
CA LYS A 149 24.74 25.46 -28.38
C LYS A 149 24.85 23.96 -28.66
N ALA A 150 24.07 23.48 -29.62
CA ALA A 150 24.26 22.13 -30.14
C ALA A 150 25.72 21.98 -30.59
N LYS A 151 26.38 20.90 -30.15
CA LYS A 151 27.74 20.60 -30.60
C LYS A 151 27.67 20.32 -32.11
N THR A 152 28.23 21.23 -32.92
CA THR A 152 28.31 21.10 -34.37
C THR A 152 29.77 21.07 -34.80
N GLY A 153 30.10 20.27 -35.81
CA GLY A 153 31.45 20.17 -36.38
C GLY A 153 32.09 18.79 -36.23
N PRO A 154 33.38 18.66 -36.58
CA PRO A 154 34.05 17.36 -36.72
C PRO A 154 34.15 16.57 -35.40
N GLU A 155 34.24 17.25 -34.25
CA GLU A 155 34.20 16.58 -32.94
C GLU A 155 32.85 15.95 -32.62
N ALA A 156 31.74 16.59 -33.04
CA ALA A 156 30.40 16.04 -32.82
C ALA A 156 30.17 14.79 -33.67
N GLU A 157 30.66 14.80 -34.91
CA GLU A 157 30.63 13.63 -35.80
C GLU A 157 31.49 12.48 -35.25
N ALA A 158 32.65 12.78 -34.66
CA ALA A 158 33.50 11.78 -34.02
C ALA A 158 32.82 11.13 -32.81
N ILE A 159 32.15 11.92 -31.96
CA ILE A 159 31.38 11.42 -30.82
C ILE A 159 30.21 10.56 -31.30
N LEU A 160 29.45 11.05 -32.29
CA LEU A 160 28.34 10.31 -32.87
C LEU A 160 28.83 8.97 -33.43
N LYS A 161 29.88 8.98 -34.25
CA LYS A 161 30.50 7.76 -34.79
C LYS A 161 30.93 6.81 -33.67
N SER A 162 31.53 7.31 -32.59
CA SER A 162 31.91 6.48 -31.43
C SER A 162 30.72 5.86 -30.70
N SER A 163 29.60 6.58 -30.59
CA SER A 163 28.39 6.06 -29.95
C SER A 163 27.69 4.97 -30.76
N HIS A 164 27.92 4.95 -32.08
CA HIS A 164 27.46 3.89 -32.96
C HIS A 164 28.40 2.67 -32.99
N MET A 165 29.56 2.72 -32.32
CA MET A 165 30.49 1.58 -32.29
C MET A 165 30.20 0.63 -31.12
N PHE A 166 30.26 -0.67 -31.39
CA PHE A 166 30.24 -1.72 -30.38
C PHE A 166 31.66 -2.04 -29.91
N ILE A 167 31.82 -2.22 -28.61
CA ILE A 167 33.04 -2.76 -28.02
C ILE A 167 32.95 -4.28 -28.14
N SER A 168 33.85 -4.88 -28.92
CA SER A 168 33.92 -6.32 -29.13
C SER A 168 35.08 -6.93 -28.35
N ASP A 169 34.83 -8.06 -27.70
CA ASP A 169 35.85 -8.86 -27.00
C ASP A 169 36.67 -9.74 -27.96
N ALA A 170 36.37 -9.74 -29.27
CA ALA A 170 37.10 -10.52 -30.27
C ALA A 170 38.54 -10.00 -30.51
N SER A 171 38.88 -8.83 -29.98
CA SER A 171 40.23 -8.25 -30.06
C SER A 171 40.81 -8.08 -28.67
N ALA A 172 42.07 -8.52 -28.49
CA ALA A 172 42.81 -8.58 -27.23
C ALA A 172 43.01 -7.24 -26.48
N GLY A 173 42.39 -6.15 -26.95
CA GLY A 173 42.52 -4.80 -26.39
C GLY A 173 41.21 -4.02 -26.24
N ARG A 174 40.03 -4.66 -26.15
CA ARG A 174 38.71 -3.99 -26.02
C ARG A 174 38.57 -2.78 -26.97
N MET A 175 38.90 -2.99 -28.24
CA MET A 175 38.81 -1.93 -29.25
C MET A 175 37.39 -1.90 -29.81
N ALA A 176 36.86 -0.68 -30.00
CA ALA A 176 35.57 -0.48 -30.66
C ALA A 176 35.71 -0.88 -32.14
N SER A 177 35.07 -1.97 -32.56
CA SER A 177 35.41 -2.64 -33.83
C SER A 177 34.32 -2.60 -34.89
N GLU A 178 33.04 -2.51 -34.50
CA GLU A 178 31.92 -2.57 -35.44
C GLU A 178 30.96 -1.40 -35.25
N THR A 179 30.47 -0.84 -36.36
CA THR A 179 29.45 0.23 -36.35
C THR A 179 28.06 -0.37 -36.56
N ARG A 180 27.08 0.08 -35.77
CA ARG A 180 25.68 -0.31 -35.93
C ARG A 180 25.14 0.24 -37.25
N ARG A 181 24.78 -0.65 -38.17
CA ARG A 181 24.05 -0.31 -39.41
C ARG A 181 22.64 0.21 -39.12
#